data_AF-A0A0W1CC33-F1
#
_entry.id   AF-A0A0W1CC33-F1
#
_cell.length_a   1.000
_cell.length_b   1.000
_cell.length_c   1.000
_cell.angle_alpha   90.00
_cell.angle_beta   90.00
_cell.angle_gamma   90.00
#
_symmetry.space_group_name_H-M   'P 1'
#
loop_
_entity.id
_entity.type
_entity.pdbx_description
1 polymer ?
#
loop_
_entity_poly.entity_id
_entity_poly.type
_entity_poly.pdbx_seq_one_letter_code
_entity_poly.pdbx_strand_id
1 'polypeptide(L)'
;MAGNEPSARPRAPHLQVYKWGPAMAVSIFHRVSGDGLAIVGGLMFLWWLGAIAAGPDAYNAFIACVWHDPNPDAGTFHMVTNLVGKIVLIGLTWAFFQHLFSGLRHFVLDAGAGYELKTNKLWSTLVFVGSITATIAVWLYIFAETLNG
;
A
#
# COMPACT_ATOMS: atom_id res chain seq x y z
N MET A 1 -41.36 -2.37 7.52
CA MET A 1 -39.98 -2.77 7.83
C MET A 1 -39.63 -2.15 9.16
N ALA A 2 -39.29 -2.97 10.17
CA ALA A 2 -39.17 -2.50 11.56
C ALA A 2 -38.18 -1.34 11.67
N GLY A 3 -38.57 -0.33 12.46
CA GLY A 3 -38.04 1.02 12.47
C GLY A 3 -36.58 1.13 12.88
N ASN A 4 -35.95 2.16 12.33
CA ASN A 4 -34.60 2.62 12.67
C ASN A 4 -34.60 3.39 14.01
N GLU A 5 -35.38 2.91 14.98
CA GLU A 5 -35.49 3.51 16.30
C GLU A 5 -34.29 3.05 17.15
N PRO A 6 -33.50 3.97 17.74
CA PRO A 6 -32.39 3.59 18.60
C PRO A 6 -32.90 2.84 19.83
N SER A 7 -32.84 1.51 19.76
CA SER A 7 -33.09 0.61 20.89
C SER A 7 -32.12 0.93 22.03
N ALA A 8 -32.64 1.12 23.25
CA ALA A 8 -31.84 1.28 24.46
C ALA A 8 -31.04 0.01 24.85
N ARG A 9 -31.08 -1.05 24.04
CA ARG A 9 -30.34 -2.28 24.28
C ARG A 9 -28.87 -2.08 23.89
N PRO A 10 -27.92 -2.46 24.76
CA PRO A 10 -26.50 -2.39 24.42
C PRO A 10 -26.19 -3.32 23.25
N ARG A 11 -25.34 -2.86 22.33
CA ARG A 11 -24.80 -3.72 21.27
C ARG A 11 -23.74 -4.63 21.87
N ALA A 12 -23.78 -5.91 21.52
CA ALA A 12 -22.75 -6.85 21.93
C ALA A 12 -21.37 -6.38 21.42
N PRO A 13 -20.30 -6.51 22.22
CA PRO A 13 -18.95 -6.16 21.79
C PRO A 13 -18.51 -7.07 20.63
N HIS A 14 -17.80 -6.50 19.65
CA HIS A 14 -17.40 -7.23 18.44
C HIS A 14 -15.92 -7.01 18.09
N LEU A 15 -15.52 -5.86 17.53
CA LEU A 15 -14.15 -5.64 17.02
C LEU A 15 -13.07 -5.77 18.09
N GLN A 16 -13.37 -5.36 19.32
CA GLN A 16 -12.42 -5.36 20.44
C GLN A 16 -12.23 -6.75 21.07
N VAL A 17 -13.22 -7.64 20.95
CA VAL A 17 -13.21 -8.96 21.60
C VAL A 17 -12.96 -10.11 20.62
N TYR A 18 -13.14 -9.87 19.32
CA TYR A 18 -12.98 -10.91 18.30
C TYR A 18 -11.50 -11.22 18.04
N LYS A 19 -11.16 -12.51 17.99
CA LYS A 19 -9.80 -12.97 17.72
C LYS A 19 -9.46 -12.82 16.23
N TRP A 20 -8.39 -12.09 15.94
CA TRP A 20 -7.92 -11.89 14.57
C TRP A 20 -7.40 -13.18 13.92
N GLY A 21 -7.74 -13.36 12.65
CA GLY A 21 -7.25 -14.44 11.80
C GLY A 21 -6.57 -13.92 10.53
N PRO A 22 -5.65 -14.70 9.90
CA PRO A 22 -4.92 -14.24 8.71
C PRO A 22 -5.83 -13.85 7.53
N ALA A 23 -6.90 -14.61 7.29
CA ALA A 23 -7.84 -14.32 6.20
C ALA A 23 -8.61 -13.00 6.41
N MET A 24 -8.96 -12.68 7.67
CA MET A 24 -9.57 -11.40 8.03
C MET A 24 -8.59 -10.25 7.78
N ALA A 25 -7.35 -10.41 8.23
CA ALA A 25 -6.30 -9.42 8.02
C ALA A 25 -6.08 -9.15 6.53
N VAL A 26 -5.88 -10.20 5.72
CA VAL A 26 -5.72 -10.05 4.26
C VAL A 26 -6.89 -9.31 3.63
N SER A 27 -8.14 -9.61 4.02
CA SER A 27 -9.31 -8.91 3.47
C SER A 27 -9.33 -7.42 3.81
N ILE A 28 -8.98 -7.04 5.04
CA ILE A 28 -8.91 -5.63 5.44
C ILE A 28 -7.77 -4.93 4.69
N PHE A 29 -6.60 -5.56 4.66
CA PHE A 29 -5.45 -4.98 3.97
C PHE A 29 -5.63 -4.91 2.46
N HIS A 30 -6.37 -5.81 1.82
CA HIS A 30 -6.73 -5.71 0.41
C HIS A 30 -7.54 -4.43 0.13
N ARG A 31 -8.50 -4.10 0.99
CA ARG A 31 -9.28 -2.85 0.89
C ARG A 31 -8.41 -1.62 1.15
N VAL A 32 -7.68 -1.60 2.26
CA VAL A 32 -6.81 -0.48 2.63
C VAL A 32 -5.75 -0.23 1.56
N SER A 33 -5.13 -1.28 1.02
CA SER A 33 -4.14 -1.14 -0.05
C SER A 33 -4.77 -0.71 -1.37
N GLY A 34 -5.97 -1.19 -1.69
CA GLY A 34 -6.73 -0.74 -2.86
C GLY A 34 -7.10 0.75 -2.79
N ASP A 35 -7.67 1.19 -1.68
CA ASP A 35 -8.01 2.60 -1.45
C ASP A 35 -6.76 3.48 -1.42
N GLY A 36 -5.68 3.01 -0.79
CA GLY A 36 -4.39 3.69 -0.77
C GLY A 36 -3.80 3.87 -2.17
N LEU A 37 -3.87 2.84 -3.02
CA LEU A 37 -3.43 2.93 -4.42
C LEU A 37 -4.33 3.86 -5.24
N ALA A 38 -5.65 3.77 -5.08
CA ALA A 38 -6.58 4.59 -5.85
C ALA A 38 -6.46 6.08 -5.52
N ILE A 39 -6.32 6.42 -4.24
CA ILE A 39 -6.27 7.81 -3.77
C ILE A 39 -4.83 8.32 -3.80
N VAL A 40 -3.96 7.78 -2.95
CA VAL A 40 -2.59 8.28 -2.78
C VAL A 40 -1.74 7.92 -4.00
N GLY A 41 -1.82 6.67 -4.44
CA GLY A 41 -1.10 6.21 -5.64
C GLY A 41 -1.56 6.93 -6.89
N GLY A 42 -2.87 7.09 -7.08
CA GLY A 42 -3.45 7.81 -8.21
C GLY A 42 -3.02 9.27 -8.28
N LEU A 43 -3.09 10.00 -7.15
CA LEU A 43 -2.64 11.39 -7.07
C LEU A 43 -1.13 11.52 -7.33
N MET A 44 -0.31 10.66 -6.72
CA MET A 44 1.14 10.64 -6.93
C MET A 44 1.49 10.36 -8.40
N PHE A 45 0.80 9.40 -9.01
CA PHE A 45 1.02 9.03 -10.41
C PHE A 45 0.64 10.16 -11.37
N LEU A 46 -0.50 10.83 -11.13
CA LEU A 46 -0.91 11.99 -11.92
C LEU A 46 0.06 13.18 -11.75
N TRP A 47 0.55 13.42 -10.53
CA TRP A 47 1.55 14.46 -10.31
C TRP A 47 2.87 14.15 -11.05
N TRP A 48 3.33 12.91 -10.98
CA TRP A 48 4.53 12.46 -11.71
C TRP A 48 4.38 12.61 -13.23
N LEU A 49 3.27 12.14 -13.81
CA LEU A 49 2.98 12.28 -15.24
C LEU A 49 2.87 13.76 -15.65
N GLY A 50 2.19 14.57 -14.84
CA GLY A 50 2.08 16.01 -15.06
C GLY A 50 3.44 16.71 -15.03
N ALA A 51 4.31 16.34 -14.09
CA ALA A 51 5.66 16.88 -13.98
C ALA A 51 6.53 16.50 -15.19
N ILE A 52 6.43 15.26 -15.68
CA ILE A 52 7.11 14.82 -16.91
C ILE A 52 6.63 15.66 -18.11
N ALA A 53 5.32 15.85 -18.24
CA ALA A 53 4.74 16.58 -19.37
C ALA A 53 5.04 18.09 -19.34
N ALA A 54 5.16 18.68 -18.14
CA ALA A 54 5.40 20.11 -17.95
C ALA A 54 6.86 20.55 -18.19
N GLY A 55 7.79 19.60 -18.34
CA GLY A 55 9.18 19.86 -18.71
C GLY A 55 10.18 19.73 -17.56
N PRO A 56 11.47 19.98 -17.83
CA PRO A 56 12.57 19.64 -16.93
C PRO A 56 12.48 20.28 -15.54
N ASP A 57 12.09 21.56 -15.46
CA ASP A 57 12.02 22.28 -14.19
C ASP A 57 10.94 21.69 -13.27
N ALA A 58 9.77 21.37 -13.82
CA ALA A 58 8.67 20.75 -13.09
C ALA A 58 9.04 19.33 -12.62
N TYR A 59 9.72 18.57 -13.47
CA TYR A 59 10.20 17.23 -13.12
C TYR A 59 11.25 17.28 -12.00
N ASN A 60 12.20 18.22 -12.06
CA ASN A 60 13.19 18.39 -11.00
C ASN A 60 12.55 18.78 -9.66
N ALA A 61 11.53 19.64 -9.68
CA ALA A 61 10.78 20.00 -8.48
C ALA A 61 10.05 18.79 -7.87
N PHE A 62 9.47 17.91 -8.70
CA PHE A 62 8.89 16.65 -8.25
C PHE A 62 9.94 15.74 -7.59
N ILE A 63 11.07 15.53 -8.27
CA ILE A 63 12.15 14.66 -7.80
C ILE A 63 12.73 15.16 -6.47
N ALA A 64 12.89 16.48 -6.30
CA ALA A 64 13.36 17.08 -5.06
C ALA A 64 12.43 16.75 -3.87
N CYS A 65 11.12 16.81 -4.08
CA CYS A 65 10.13 16.49 -3.07
C CYS A 65 10.04 14.99 -2.73
N VAL A 66 10.21 14.11 -3.72
CA VAL A 66 9.83 12.69 -3.60
C VAL A 66 11.01 11.74 -3.47
N TRP A 67 12.14 12.02 -4.12
CA TRP A 67 13.26 11.07 -4.25
C TRP A 67 14.60 11.62 -3.76
N HIS A 68 15.12 12.67 -4.38
CA HIS A 68 16.42 13.24 -4.04
C HIS A 68 16.43 14.73 -4.34
N ASP A 69 16.86 15.55 -3.38
CA ASP A 69 17.06 16.97 -3.63
C ASP A 69 18.42 17.18 -4.32
N PRO A 70 18.47 17.66 -5.57
CA PRO A 70 19.73 17.96 -6.23
C PRO A 70 20.46 19.18 -5.65
N ASN A 71 19.83 19.96 -4.76
CA ASN A 71 20.41 21.19 -4.23
C ASN A 71 21.17 20.96 -2.91
N PRO A 72 22.49 21.25 -2.84
CA PRO A 72 23.28 21.07 -1.61
C PRO A 72 22.87 21.98 -0.45
N ASP A 73 22.12 23.06 -0.71
CA ASP A 73 21.60 23.99 0.30
C ASP A 73 20.17 23.64 0.78
N ALA A 74 19.75 22.37 0.61
CA ALA A 74 18.41 21.91 0.97
C ALA A 74 18.08 22.23 2.44
N GLY A 75 17.16 23.18 2.64
CA GLY A 75 16.66 23.53 3.97
C GLY A 75 15.92 22.35 4.62
N THR A 76 15.69 22.43 5.94
CA THR A 76 15.03 21.37 6.74
C THR A 76 13.69 20.89 6.15
N PHE A 77 12.95 21.78 5.49
CA PHE A 77 11.70 21.45 4.82
C PHE A 77 11.89 20.37 3.73
N HIS A 78 12.91 20.52 2.88
CA HIS A 78 13.17 19.61 1.77
C HIS A 78 13.64 18.22 2.24
N MET A 79 14.42 18.17 3.33
CA MET A 79 14.82 16.89 3.94
C MET A 79 13.61 16.11 4.45
N VAL A 80 12.65 16.80 5.09
CA VAL A 80 11.43 16.19 5.61
C VAL A 80 10.54 15.70 4.46
N THR A 81 10.32 16.51 3.43
CA THR A 81 9.49 16.09 2.28
C THR A 81 10.08 14.88 1.58
N ASN A 82 11.41 14.84 1.41
CA ASN A 82 12.10 13.72 0.79
C ASN A 82 11.95 12.40 1.58
N LEU A 83 12.13 12.46 2.90
CA LEU A 83 11.95 11.30 3.77
C LEU A 83 10.50 10.79 3.73
N VAL A 84 9.54 11.70 3.83
CA VAL A 84 8.11 11.37 3.73
C VAL A 84 7.79 10.80 2.35
N GLY A 85 8.33 11.38 1.28
CA GLY A 85 8.18 10.91 -0.09
C GLY A 85 8.64 9.46 -0.26
N LYS A 86 9.84 9.13 0.24
CA LYS A 86 10.36 7.76 0.25
C LYS A 86 9.48 6.80 1.04
N ILE A 87 9.02 7.19 2.23
CA ILE A 87 8.11 6.37 3.04
C ILE A 87 6.81 6.09 2.27
N VAL A 88 6.24 7.11 1.64
CA VAL A 88 5.04 6.98 0.81
C VAL A 88 5.29 6.06 -0.38
N LEU A 89 6.41 6.21 -1.10
CA LEU A 89 6.76 5.33 -2.23
C LEU A 89 6.95 3.87 -1.81
N ILE A 90 7.63 3.60 -0.69
CA ILE A 90 7.77 2.25 -0.13
C ILE A 90 6.39 1.70 0.23
N GLY A 91 5.57 2.51 0.91
CA GLY A 91 4.21 2.15 1.28
C GLY A 91 3.32 1.85 0.07
N LEU A 92 3.42 2.63 -1.00
CA LEU A 92 2.68 2.40 -2.26
C LEU A 92 3.17 1.15 -2.99
N THR A 93 4.47 0.87 -2.97
CA THR A 93 5.04 -0.36 -3.54
C THR A 93 4.52 -1.59 -2.78
N TRP A 94 4.53 -1.52 -1.45
CA TRP A 94 3.96 -2.58 -0.63
C TRP A 94 2.45 -2.73 -0.84
N ALA A 95 1.71 -1.62 -0.90
CA ALA A 95 0.28 -1.62 -1.17
C ALA A 95 -0.02 -2.28 -2.53
N PHE A 96 0.77 -2.00 -3.56
CA PHE A 96 0.69 -2.63 -4.87
C PHE A 96 0.83 -4.15 -4.78
N PHE A 97 1.92 -4.66 -4.22
CA PHE A 97 2.12 -6.10 -4.10
C PHE A 97 1.10 -6.77 -3.19
N GLN A 98 0.74 -6.14 -2.07
CA GLN A 98 -0.27 -6.64 -1.16
C GLN A 98 -1.64 -6.73 -1.86
N HIS A 99 -2.06 -5.70 -2.60
CA HIS A 99 -3.32 -5.69 -3.35
C HIS A 99 -3.30 -6.73 -4.48
N LEU A 100 -2.21 -6.81 -5.23
CA LEU A 100 -2.04 -7.77 -6.31
C LEU A 100 -2.12 -9.22 -5.82
N PHE A 101 -1.33 -9.60 -4.82
CA PHE A 101 -1.29 -10.98 -4.34
C PHE A 101 -2.57 -11.39 -3.63
N SER A 102 -3.19 -10.47 -2.87
CA SER A 102 -4.52 -10.73 -2.31
C SER A 102 -5.60 -10.81 -3.39
N GLY A 103 -5.50 -10.01 -4.46
CA GLY A 103 -6.36 -10.08 -5.64
C GLY A 103 -6.25 -11.41 -6.38
N LEU A 104 -5.03 -11.93 -6.58
CA LEU A 104 -4.81 -13.28 -7.13
C LEU A 104 -5.45 -14.35 -6.24
N ARG A 105 -5.30 -14.25 -4.92
CA ARG A 105 -6.00 -15.15 -3.98
C ARG A 105 -7.52 -15.03 -4.14
N HIS A 106 -8.07 -13.83 -4.31
CA HIS A 106 -9.50 -13.63 -4.58
C HIS A 106 -9.93 -14.30 -5.88
N PHE A 107 -9.19 -14.14 -6.98
CA PHE A 107 -9.50 -14.84 -8.23
C PHE A 107 -9.50 -16.37 -8.10
N VAL A 108 -8.57 -16.94 -7.33
CA VAL A 108 -8.56 -18.39 -7.05
C VAL A 108 -9.81 -18.81 -6.28
N LEU A 109 -10.24 -18.02 -5.29
CA LEU A 109 -11.46 -18.28 -4.53
C LEU A 109 -12.70 -18.15 -5.43
N ASP A 110 -12.77 -17.12 -6.26
CA ASP A 110 -13.89 -16.88 -7.17
C ASP A 110 -14.04 -18.02 -8.21
N ALA A 111 -12.94 -18.70 -8.56
CA ALA A 111 -12.94 -19.90 -9.39
C ALA A 111 -13.42 -21.18 -8.67
N GLY A 112 -13.81 -21.10 -7.39
CA GLY A 112 -14.29 -22.25 -6.62
C GLY A 112 -13.21 -23.00 -5.84
N ALA A 113 -11.96 -22.52 -5.78
CA ALA A 113 -10.83 -23.23 -5.18
C ALA A 113 -10.30 -22.56 -3.90
N GLY A 114 -9.60 -23.29 -3.05
CA GLY A 114 -8.86 -22.70 -1.92
C GLY A 114 -9.67 -22.35 -0.66
N TYR A 115 -10.93 -22.77 -0.57
CA TYR A 115 -11.82 -22.53 0.58
C TYR A 115 -11.48 -23.33 1.85
N GLU A 116 -10.78 -24.46 1.70
CA GLU A 116 -10.35 -25.31 2.80
C GLU A 116 -9.62 -24.52 3.88
N LEU A 117 -9.98 -24.68 5.16
CA LEU A 117 -9.52 -23.80 6.25
C LEU A 117 -7.99 -23.71 6.34
N LYS A 118 -7.31 -24.86 6.23
CA LYS A 118 -5.83 -24.92 6.27
C LYS A 118 -5.21 -24.22 5.07
N THR A 119 -5.76 -24.47 3.88
CA THR A 119 -5.33 -23.87 2.61
C THR A 119 -5.54 -22.36 2.67
N ASN A 120 -6.76 -21.90 2.98
CA ASN A 120 -7.09 -20.49 3.07
C ASN A 120 -6.18 -19.74 4.08
N LYS A 121 -5.90 -20.35 5.24
CA LYS A 121 -4.96 -19.80 6.22
C LYS A 121 -3.54 -19.68 5.65
N LEU A 122 -3.05 -20.72 4.98
CA LEU A 122 -1.73 -20.70 4.33
C LEU A 122 -1.63 -19.60 3.27
N TRP A 123 -2.56 -19.56 2.32
CA TRP A 123 -2.61 -18.54 1.27
C TRP A 123 -2.66 -17.13 1.85
N SER A 124 -3.47 -16.93 2.90
CA SER A 124 -3.57 -15.62 3.56
C SER A 124 -2.25 -15.18 4.20
N THR A 125 -1.49 -16.11 4.80
CA THR A 125 -0.15 -15.80 5.32
C THR A 125 0.85 -15.53 4.17
N LEU A 126 0.81 -16.34 3.11
CA LEU A 126 1.71 -16.19 1.96
C LEU A 126 1.55 -14.86 1.24
N VAL A 127 0.35 -14.29 1.20
CA VAL A 127 0.12 -12.94 0.64
C VAL A 127 1.00 -11.90 1.34
N PHE A 128 1.05 -11.90 2.68
CA PHE A 128 1.88 -10.95 3.44
C PHE A 128 3.38 -11.22 3.27
N VAL A 129 3.79 -12.49 3.35
CA VAL A 129 5.21 -12.86 3.19
C VAL A 129 5.69 -12.49 1.78
N GLY A 130 4.89 -12.80 0.76
CA GLY A 130 5.17 -12.47 -0.63
C GLY A 130 5.25 -10.97 -0.84
N SER A 131 4.27 -10.19 -0.36
CA SER A 131 4.23 -8.74 -0.58
C SER A 131 5.40 -8.01 0.07
N ILE A 132 5.76 -8.39 1.31
CA ILE A 132 6.92 -7.85 2.01
C ILE A 132 8.21 -8.22 1.27
N THR A 133 8.36 -9.48 0.87
CA THR A 133 9.57 -9.96 0.17
C THR A 133 9.76 -9.26 -1.16
N ALA A 134 8.69 -9.14 -1.96
CA ALA A 134 8.72 -8.43 -3.25
C ALA A 134 9.05 -6.94 -3.08
N THR A 135 8.49 -6.30 -2.05
CA THR A 135 8.80 -4.90 -1.73
C THR A 135 10.28 -4.75 -1.38
N ILE A 136 10.80 -5.59 -0.48
CA ILE A 136 12.21 -5.56 -0.09
C ILE A 136 13.11 -5.76 -1.32
N ALA A 137 12.81 -6.72 -2.18
CA ALA A 137 13.60 -6.99 -3.38
C ALA A 137 13.66 -5.76 -4.32
N VAL A 138 12.51 -5.11 -4.57
CA VAL A 138 12.45 -3.89 -5.39
C VAL A 138 13.31 -2.78 -4.79
N TRP A 139 13.20 -2.52 -3.49
CA TRP A 139 13.91 -1.41 -2.85
C TRP A 139 15.40 -1.68 -2.67
N LEU A 140 15.80 -2.94 -2.42
CA LEU A 140 17.21 -3.33 -2.45
C LEU A 140 17.82 -3.10 -3.83
N TYR A 141 17.09 -3.45 -4.90
CA TYR A 141 17.53 -3.19 -6.26
C TYR A 141 17.70 -1.69 -6.53
N ILE A 142 16.70 -0.86 -6.19
CA ILE A 142 16.77 0.59 -6.39
C ILE A 142 17.94 1.22 -5.61
N PHE A 143 18.13 0.84 -4.34
CA PHE A 143 19.24 1.38 -3.55
C PHE A 143 20.60 0.88 -4.04
N ALA A 144 20.71 -0.36 -4.52
CA ALA A 144 21.95 -0.87 -5.09
C ALA A 144 22.36 -0.10 -6.36
N GLU A 145 21.41 0.17 -7.26
CA GLU A 145 21.66 1.02 -8.44
C GLU A 145 22.10 2.43 -8.05
N THR A 146 21.47 3.00 -7.02
CA THR A 146 21.82 4.35 -6.53
C THR A 146 23.24 4.44 -5.94
N LEU A 147 23.83 3.33 -5.50
CA LEU A 147 25.19 3.28 -4.95
C LEU A 147 26.26 2.98 -6.01
N ASN A 148 25.86 2.44 -7.17
CA ASN A 148 26.76 1.96 -8.23
C ASN A 148 26.83 2.91 -9.44
N GLY A 149 25.94 3.91 -9.52
CA GLY A 149 25.95 4.99 -10.51
C GLY A 149 26.42 6.31 -9.92
#